data_AF-A0A8K0NWA9-F1
#
_entry.id   AF-A0A8K0NWA9-F1
#
_cell.length_a   1.000
_cell.length_b   1.000
_cell.length_c   1.000
_cell.angle_alpha   90.00
_cell.angle_beta   90.00
_cell.angle_gamma   90.00
#
_symmetry.space_group_name_H-M   'P 1'
#
loop_
_entity.id
_entity.type
_entity.pdbx_description
1 polymer ?
#
loop_
_entity_poly.entity_id
_entity_poly.type
_entity_poly.pdbx_seq_one_letter_code
_entity_poly.pdbx_strand_id
1 'polypeptide(L)'
;MLKISVNINLCVRCLVISNPHFRMFLRNKSSIAAGGTADALDGFVDNLMITKVNKWRSRRKIVQCDTFKKSISDCDVQLEEPILITHSTVDECIMKNFNSPKLTSILRNCLDKKLCPSKDLLLKLAQNFANVGNAEYIDVLISLHKVGHQIELNELEVYRILRAEAMWRSGESSEKSLNILWEIYKEQPALRRYVRSSLRVLISEVVLNRGEASLIQAKNFVLQIASPPYEDYLPLSYFWARCILSDCYADHQLAAELAEECKERELFKRALGSRIHSVIGEALSRHQIDAIHRLLETFLKLSMDNCSQHVLEKLFDYKYLLADVEGCDAVLEACSALGLDVGYTRRKELEKLRANKSSKFSFYHQKKEQKQKSDLKYKQVPKFKLKL
;
A
#
# COMPACT_ATOMS: atom_id res chain seq x y z
N MET A 1 31.82 -19.17 46.81
CA MET A 1 30.67 -18.25 46.91
C MET A 1 31.04 -16.95 46.22
N LEU A 2 30.37 -16.62 45.11
CA LEU A 2 30.07 -15.27 44.60
C LEU A 2 29.48 -15.45 43.18
N LYS A 3 28.15 -15.50 43.09
CA LYS A 3 27.41 -15.44 41.83
C LYS A 3 27.20 -13.97 41.49
N ILE A 4 27.78 -13.51 40.38
CA ILE A 4 27.46 -12.22 39.79
C ILE A 4 26.53 -12.50 38.61
N SER A 5 25.23 -12.31 38.84
CA SER A 5 24.19 -12.32 37.84
C SER A 5 24.13 -10.95 37.16
N VAL A 6 24.59 -10.87 35.90
CA VAL A 6 24.43 -9.68 35.05
C VAL A 6 23.11 -9.81 34.31
N ASN A 7 22.19 -8.91 34.64
CA ASN A 7 20.85 -8.81 34.08
C ASN A 7 20.92 -7.86 32.86
N ILE A 8 21.07 -8.40 31.66
CA ILE A 8 21.04 -7.63 30.39
C ILE A 8 19.62 -7.70 29.83
N ASN A 9 18.73 -6.87 30.34
CA ASN A 9 17.51 -6.49 29.63
C ASN A 9 17.78 -5.19 28.88
N LEU A 10 18.35 -5.31 27.67
CA LEU A 10 18.46 -4.20 26.74
C LEU A 10 17.44 -4.36 25.61
N CYS A 11 16.60 -3.35 25.53
CA CYS A 11 15.42 -3.22 24.68
C CYS A 11 15.83 -3.12 23.20
N VAL A 12 15.74 -4.22 22.45
CA VAL A 12 15.91 -4.26 20.97
C VAL A 12 14.54 -4.31 20.26
N ARG A 13 13.53 -3.62 20.80
CA ARG A 13 12.16 -3.63 20.25
C ARG A 13 11.68 -2.29 19.73
N CYS A 14 12.53 -1.57 18.99
CA CYS A 14 12.11 -0.45 18.16
C CYS A 14 13.06 -0.36 16.94
N LEU A 15 12.81 -1.13 15.88
CA LEU A 15 13.29 -0.89 14.49
C LEU A 15 13.02 -2.12 13.60
N VAL A 16 11.75 -2.50 13.38
CA VAL A 16 11.37 -3.33 12.22
C VAL A 16 9.94 -2.96 11.81
N ILE A 17 9.79 -1.93 10.99
CA ILE A 17 8.64 -1.77 10.11
C ILE A 17 9.20 -1.71 8.69
N SER A 18 9.67 -2.86 8.23
CA SER A 18 10.02 -3.10 6.83
C SER A 18 9.06 -4.19 6.36
N ASN A 19 8.07 -3.78 5.57
CA ASN A 19 7.11 -4.55 4.79
C ASN A 19 6.91 -6.06 5.17
N PRO A 20 5.87 -6.43 5.95
CA PRO A 20 5.66 -7.80 6.43
C PRO A 20 5.26 -8.83 5.36
N HIS A 21 5.01 -8.42 4.11
CA HIS A 21 4.51 -9.33 3.06
C HIS A 21 5.53 -10.33 2.52
N PHE A 22 6.84 -10.09 2.69
CA PHE A 22 7.85 -10.86 1.97
C PHE A 22 8.40 -12.09 2.72
N ARG A 23 8.34 -12.10 4.06
CA ARG A 23 8.96 -13.18 4.88
C ARG A 23 8.31 -14.56 4.71
N MET A 24 7.14 -14.67 4.10
CA MET A 24 6.41 -15.95 3.97
C MET A 24 6.79 -16.78 2.74
N PHE A 25 7.49 -16.25 1.74
CA PHE A 25 7.56 -16.91 0.42
C PHE A 25 8.82 -17.72 0.12
N LEU A 26 9.91 -17.54 0.86
CA LEU A 26 11.16 -18.31 0.62
C LEU A 26 11.18 -19.70 1.28
N ARG A 27 10.05 -20.23 1.77
CA ARG A 27 10.01 -21.51 2.50
C ARG A 27 9.19 -22.64 1.91
N ASN A 28 8.70 -22.53 0.67
CA ASN A 28 7.98 -23.64 0.01
C ASN A 28 8.72 -24.14 -1.24
N LYS A 29 9.55 -25.16 -1.05
CA LYS A 29 9.89 -26.14 -2.10
C LYS A 29 8.95 -27.34 -1.95
N SER A 30 7.90 -27.40 -2.78
CA SER A 30 7.34 -28.63 -3.41
C SER A 30 5.85 -28.50 -3.81
N SER A 31 5.56 -28.99 -5.02
CA SER A 31 4.28 -29.37 -5.67
C SER A 31 3.29 -28.30 -6.18
N ILE A 32 3.40 -28.03 -7.49
CA ILE A 32 2.41 -28.26 -8.56
C ILE A 32 0.93 -27.89 -8.33
N ALA A 33 0.44 -27.05 -9.27
CA ALA A 33 -0.90 -26.90 -9.83
C ALA A 33 -2.12 -26.74 -8.90
N ALA A 34 -2.53 -25.49 -8.70
CA ALA A 34 -3.93 -25.06 -8.80
C ALA A 34 -3.96 -23.53 -8.92
N GLY A 35 -4.32 -23.02 -10.10
CA GLY A 35 -4.65 -21.61 -10.27
C GLY A 35 -5.95 -21.29 -9.52
N GLY A 36 -5.93 -20.22 -8.72
CA GLY A 36 -7.16 -19.54 -8.30
C GLY A 36 -7.32 -19.17 -6.82
N THR A 37 -6.51 -19.68 -5.88
CA THR A 37 -6.84 -19.51 -4.44
C THR A 37 -5.82 -18.72 -3.62
N ALA A 38 -4.61 -18.49 -4.12
CA ALA A 38 -3.58 -17.75 -3.39
C ALA A 38 -3.93 -16.26 -3.16
N ASP A 39 -4.67 -15.64 -4.09
CA ASP A 39 -4.98 -14.20 -4.03
C ASP A 39 -6.16 -13.88 -3.10
N ALA A 40 -7.09 -14.82 -2.90
CA ALA A 40 -8.16 -14.68 -1.92
C ALA A 40 -7.63 -14.70 -0.47
N LEU A 41 -6.58 -15.51 -0.24
CA LEU A 41 -5.90 -15.58 1.05
C LEU A 41 -5.21 -14.25 1.39
N ASP A 42 -4.56 -13.62 0.42
CA ASP A 42 -3.92 -12.31 0.60
C ASP A 42 -4.93 -11.20 0.86
N GLY A 43 -6.05 -11.17 0.12
CA GLY A 43 -7.15 -10.23 0.40
C GLY A 43 -7.73 -10.40 1.81
N PHE A 44 -7.81 -11.65 2.28
CA PHE A 44 -8.18 -11.95 3.66
C PHE A 44 -7.12 -11.48 4.67
N VAL A 45 -5.83 -11.71 4.40
CA VAL A 45 -4.72 -11.29 5.28
C VAL A 45 -4.62 -9.77 5.36
N ASP A 46 -4.76 -9.06 4.24
CA ASP A 46 -4.79 -7.60 4.18
C ASP A 46 -5.95 -7.05 5.01
N ASN A 47 -7.17 -7.59 4.82
CA ASN A 47 -8.33 -7.22 5.61
C ASN A 47 -8.14 -7.54 7.10
N LEU A 48 -7.55 -8.68 7.44
CA LEU A 48 -7.26 -9.07 8.82
C LEU A 48 -6.25 -8.12 9.48
N MET A 49 -5.19 -7.74 8.76
CA MET A 49 -4.17 -6.82 9.23
C MET A 49 -4.72 -5.42 9.42
N ILE A 50 -5.49 -4.89 8.46
CA ILE A 50 -6.18 -3.61 8.59
C ILE A 50 -7.14 -3.63 9.80
N THR A 51 -7.93 -4.69 9.94
CA THR A 51 -8.88 -4.85 11.05
C THR A 51 -8.15 -4.91 12.40
N LYS A 52 -7.04 -5.65 12.50
CA LYS A 52 -6.22 -5.69 13.72
C LYS A 52 -5.58 -4.34 14.00
N VAL A 53 -4.94 -3.71 13.03
CA VAL A 53 -4.29 -2.39 13.20
C VAL A 53 -5.31 -1.35 13.67
N ASN A 54 -6.51 -1.34 13.09
CA ASN A 54 -7.60 -0.46 13.52
C ASN A 54 -8.06 -0.79 14.94
N LYS A 55 -8.25 -2.07 15.29
CA LYS A 55 -8.56 -2.52 16.65
C LYS A 55 -7.51 -2.08 17.68
N TRP A 56 -6.23 -2.09 17.32
CA TRP A 56 -5.13 -1.64 18.18
C TRP A 56 -5.04 -0.11 18.27
N ARG A 57 -5.31 0.62 17.18
CA ARG A 57 -5.37 2.09 17.18
C ARG A 57 -6.51 2.60 18.05
N SER A 58 -7.68 1.96 18.02
CA SER A 58 -8.82 2.32 18.89
C SER A 58 -8.56 2.09 20.38
N ARG A 59 -7.53 1.30 20.75
CA ARG A 59 -7.20 0.96 22.15
C ARG A 59 -6.05 1.79 22.74
N ARG A 60 -5.31 2.56 21.93
CA ARG A 60 -4.24 3.42 22.47
C ARG A 60 -4.82 4.78 22.88
N LYS A 61 -4.96 4.99 24.19
CA LYS A 61 -4.94 6.34 24.77
C LYS A 61 -3.58 6.97 24.41
N ILE A 62 -3.62 8.13 23.79
CA ILE A 62 -2.46 8.87 23.29
C ILE A 62 -1.55 9.19 24.48
N VAL A 63 -0.39 8.55 24.55
CA VAL A 63 0.77 9.08 25.27
C VAL A 63 1.60 9.80 24.20
N GLN A 64 1.51 11.12 24.17
CA GLN A 64 2.40 11.96 23.38
C GLN A 64 3.80 11.84 23.98
N CYS A 65 4.76 11.35 23.20
CA CYS A 65 6.17 11.40 23.54
C CYS A 65 6.78 12.54 22.73
N ASP A 66 6.73 13.75 23.29
CA ASP A 66 7.43 14.92 22.77
C ASP A 66 8.90 14.85 23.19
N THR A 67 9.74 14.20 22.39
CA THR A 67 11.19 14.45 22.39
C THR A 67 11.82 13.74 21.20
N PHE A 68 12.10 14.46 20.10
CA PHE A 68 13.24 14.22 19.21
C PHE A 68 13.33 15.38 18.22
N LYS A 69 13.69 16.55 18.76
CA LYS A 69 14.31 17.64 18.01
C LYS A 69 15.54 18.07 18.79
N LYS A 70 16.70 17.53 18.44
CA LYS A 70 18.00 18.12 18.79
C LYS A 70 19.04 17.77 17.72
N SER A 71 19.53 18.84 17.10
CA SER A 71 20.90 19.07 16.60
C SER A 71 21.51 18.06 15.63
N ILE A 72 21.41 18.36 14.34
CA ILE A 72 22.50 18.12 13.39
C ILE A 72 23.44 19.32 13.55
N SER A 73 24.53 19.11 14.30
CA SER A 73 25.67 20.03 14.38
C SER A 73 26.91 19.15 14.27
N ASP A 74 27.68 19.44 13.22
CA ASP A 74 29.12 19.27 13.07
C ASP A 74 29.75 17.97 13.56
N CYS A 75 29.94 17.04 12.61
CA CYS A 75 31.05 16.10 12.66
C CYS A 75 31.78 16.14 11.32
N ASP A 76 32.83 16.96 11.25
CA ASP A 76 33.96 16.73 10.36
C ASP A 76 34.54 15.34 10.68
N VAL A 77 34.46 14.42 9.72
CA VAL A 77 35.02 13.08 9.86
C VAL A 77 36.28 12.99 9.01
N GLN A 78 37.41 12.88 9.70
CA GLN A 78 38.72 12.59 9.14
C GLN A 78 38.71 11.27 8.33
N LEU A 79 39.52 11.24 7.27
CA LEU A 79 39.74 10.06 6.43
C LEU A 79 40.28 8.90 7.28
N GLU A 80 39.44 7.87 7.50
CA GLU A 80 39.84 6.63 8.16
C GLU A 80 40.32 5.57 7.15
N GLU A 81 41.28 4.79 7.63
CA GLU A 81 42.02 3.69 7.01
C GLU A 81 41.18 2.70 6.17
N PRO A 82 41.80 2.02 5.18
CA PRO A 82 41.11 1.03 4.35
C PRO A 82 40.55 -0.11 5.19
N ILE A 83 39.22 -0.16 5.32
CA ILE A 83 38.48 -1.21 6.04
C ILE A 83 38.93 -2.58 5.51
N LEU A 84 39.66 -3.34 6.33
CA LEU A 84 40.15 -4.67 5.98
C LEU A 84 39.01 -5.69 6.13
N ILE A 85 38.18 -5.82 5.08
CA ILE A 85 37.05 -6.76 5.07
C ILE A 85 37.59 -8.20 4.87
N THR A 86 37.27 -9.09 5.81
CA THR A 86 37.54 -10.54 5.73
C THR A 86 36.24 -11.31 5.44
N HIS A 87 36.32 -12.52 4.86
CA HIS A 87 35.15 -13.33 4.49
C HIS A 87 34.12 -13.56 5.62
N SER A 88 34.57 -13.70 6.87
CA SER A 88 33.66 -13.95 8.02
C SER A 88 32.97 -12.69 8.56
N THR A 89 33.37 -11.48 8.13
CA THR A 89 32.90 -10.21 8.68
C THR A 89 32.15 -9.33 7.68
N VAL A 90 32.04 -9.77 6.41
CA VAL A 90 31.39 -9.02 5.32
C VAL A 90 29.96 -8.62 5.68
N ASP A 91 29.15 -9.59 6.11
CA ASP A 91 27.74 -9.37 6.42
C ASP A 91 27.56 -8.39 7.59
N GLU A 92 28.37 -8.51 8.65
CA GLU A 92 28.33 -7.59 9.79
C GLU A 92 28.75 -6.17 9.40
N CYS A 93 29.79 -6.04 8.57
CA CYS A 93 30.28 -4.76 8.09
C CYS A 93 29.22 -4.03 7.26
N ILE A 94 28.53 -4.75 6.36
CA ILE A 94 27.44 -4.20 5.56
C ILE A 94 26.24 -3.85 6.44
N MET A 95 25.85 -4.71 7.38
CA MET A 95 24.73 -4.44 8.28
C MET A 95 24.97 -3.20 9.16
N LYS A 96 26.21 -2.99 9.65
CA LYS A 96 26.58 -1.78 10.39
C LYS A 96 26.52 -0.51 9.54
N ASN A 97 26.74 -0.63 8.23
CA ASN A 97 26.79 0.49 7.30
C ASN A 97 25.57 0.56 6.37
N PHE A 98 24.46 -0.12 6.67
CA PHE A 98 23.34 -0.31 5.75
C PHE A 98 22.72 1.00 5.23
N ASN A 99 22.77 2.07 6.04
CA ASN A 99 22.27 3.41 5.67
C ASN A 99 23.39 4.44 5.50
N SER A 100 24.65 4.00 5.47
CA SER A 100 25.83 4.88 5.40
C SER A 100 26.22 5.11 3.94
N PRO A 101 26.68 6.32 3.55
CA PRO A 101 27.26 6.55 2.24
C PRO A 101 28.52 5.68 2.00
N LYS A 102 29.15 5.17 3.06
CA LYS A 102 30.29 4.24 2.99
C LYS A 102 29.91 2.85 2.44
N LEU A 103 28.62 2.49 2.42
CA LEU A 103 28.14 1.20 1.92
C LEU A 103 28.61 0.94 0.49
N THR A 104 28.62 1.98 -0.33
CA THR A 104 28.99 1.90 -1.73
C THR A 104 30.43 1.44 -1.93
N SER A 105 31.36 2.07 -1.19
CA SER A 105 32.78 1.69 -1.21
C SER A 105 32.98 0.28 -0.68
N ILE A 106 32.20 -0.13 0.32
CA ILE A 106 32.23 -1.49 0.88
C ILE A 106 31.81 -2.50 -0.19
N LEU A 107 30.70 -2.26 -0.91
CA LEU A 107 30.21 -3.17 -1.95
C LEU A 107 31.19 -3.28 -3.14
N ARG A 108 31.81 -2.17 -3.55
CA ARG A 108 32.86 -2.19 -4.60
C ARG A 108 34.09 -2.98 -4.15
N ASN A 109 34.58 -2.74 -2.92
CA ASN A 109 35.68 -3.51 -2.37
C ASN A 109 35.36 -5.00 -2.26
N CYS A 110 34.10 -5.36 -1.96
CA CYS A 110 33.65 -6.75 -1.96
C CYS A 110 33.74 -7.36 -3.37
N LEU A 111 33.37 -6.60 -4.40
CA LEU A 111 33.44 -7.04 -5.79
C LEU A 111 34.89 -7.26 -6.23
N ASP A 112 35.77 -6.31 -5.93
CA ASP A 112 37.19 -6.37 -6.27
C ASP A 112 37.89 -7.56 -5.60
N LYS A 113 37.57 -7.80 -4.33
CA LYS A 113 38.13 -8.91 -3.55
C LYS A 113 37.36 -10.23 -3.71
N LYS A 114 36.33 -10.28 -4.56
CA LYS A 114 35.42 -11.43 -4.74
C LYS A 114 34.83 -11.96 -3.42
N LEU A 115 34.60 -11.07 -2.46
CA LEU A 115 33.95 -11.37 -1.19
C LEU A 115 32.44 -11.27 -1.39
N CYS A 116 31.72 -12.39 -1.27
CA CYS A 116 30.28 -12.38 -1.48
C CYS A 116 29.51 -12.40 -0.14
N PRO A 117 28.61 -11.42 0.08
CA PRO A 117 27.68 -11.47 1.20
C PRO A 117 26.68 -12.63 1.09
N SER A 118 25.96 -12.92 2.17
CA SER A 118 24.85 -13.89 2.12
C SER A 118 23.75 -13.46 1.13
N LYS A 119 23.11 -14.45 0.47
CA LYS A 119 22.01 -14.21 -0.48
C LYS A 119 20.89 -13.33 0.11
N ASP A 120 20.50 -13.61 1.36
CA ASP A 120 19.47 -12.86 2.08
C ASP A 120 19.85 -11.39 2.27
N LEU A 121 21.14 -11.11 2.53
CA LEU A 121 21.62 -9.74 2.69
C LEU A 121 21.65 -9.01 1.36
N LEU A 122 22.11 -9.65 0.29
CA LEU A 122 22.08 -9.08 -1.07
C LEU A 122 20.66 -8.72 -1.49
N LEU A 123 19.67 -9.58 -1.22
CA LEU A 123 18.28 -9.30 -1.55
C LEU A 123 17.71 -8.13 -0.72
N LYS A 124 18.03 -8.06 0.58
CA LYS A 124 17.63 -6.92 1.44
C LYS A 124 18.23 -5.60 0.96
N LEU A 125 19.49 -5.61 0.54
CA LEU A 125 20.16 -4.44 -0.03
C LEU A 125 19.50 -4.03 -1.35
N ALA A 126 19.20 -4.99 -2.23
CA ALA A 126 18.52 -4.70 -3.50
C ALA A 126 17.13 -4.09 -3.27
N GLN A 127 16.37 -4.61 -2.31
CA GLN A 127 15.08 -4.01 -1.91
C GLN A 127 15.25 -2.58 -1.38
N ASN A 128 16.30 -2.31 -0.60
CA ASN A 128 16.59 -0.97 -0.11
C ASN A 128 16.93 -0.02 -1.26
N PHE A 129 17.82 -0.42 -2.17
CA PHE A 129 18.17 0.39 -3.34
C PHE A 129 16.99 0.59 -4.30
N ALA A 130 16.12 -0.41 -4.45
CA ALA A 130 14.88 -0.28 -5.20
C ALA A 130 13.96 0.80 -4.61
N ASN A 131 13.83 0.85 -3.28
CA ASN A 131 13.03 1.88 -2.59
C ASN A 131 13.63 3.28 -2.71
N VAL A 132 14.97 3.39 -2.68
CA VAL A 132 15.69 4.67 -2.83
C VAL A 132 15.70 5.15 -4.28
N GLY A 133 15.52 4.25 -5.26
CA GLY A 133 15.61 4.58 -6.67
C GLY A 133 17.04 4.53 -7.21
N ASN A 134 17.88 3.61 -6.73
CA ASN A 134 19.25 3.46 -7.23
C ASN A 134 19.41 2.15 -8.03
N ALA A 135 19.19 2.23 -9.34
CA ALA A 135 19.29 1.08 -10.24
C ALA A 135 20.73 0.60 -10.43
N GLU A 136 21.71 1.52 -10.44
CA GLU A 136 23.13 1.20 -10.63
C GLU A 136 23.66 0.27 -9.54
N TYR A 137 23.29 0.49 -8.28
CA TYR A 137 23.73 -0.40 -7.20
C TYR A 137 23.06 -1.77 -7.23
N ILE A 138 21.88 -1.89 -7.83
CA ILE A 138 21.28 -3.21 -8.05
C ILE A 138 22.13 -4.00 -9.07
N ASP A 139 22.66 -3.34 -10.10
CA ASP A 139 23.57 -3.98 -11.06
C ASP A 139 24.89 -4.44 -10.41
N VAL A 140 25.41 -3.68 -9.44
CA VAL A 140 26.55 -4.10 -8.60
C VAL A 140 26.20 -5.34 -7.77
N LEU A 141 25.01 -5.38 -7.17
CA LEU A 141 24.56 -6.55 -6.38
C LEU A 141 24.36 -7.79 -7.25
N ILE A 142 23.84 -7.65 -8.48
CA ILE A 142 23.74 -8.76 -9.43
C ILE A 142 25.13 -9.30 -9.74
N SER A 143 26.10 -8.42 -9.99
CA SER A 143 27.49 -8.79 -10.25
C SER A 143 28.11 -9.54 -9.06
N LEU A 144 27.94 -9.03 -7.84
CA LEU A 144 28.38 -9.67 -6.60
C LEU A 144 27.76 -11.05 -6.41
N HIS A 145 26.46 -11.18 -6.67
CA HIS A 145 25.75 -12.44 -6.55
C HIS A 145 26.33 -13.48 -7.52
N LYS A 146 26.60 -13.10 -8.79
CA LYS A 146 27.15 -14.00 -9.81
C LYS A 146 28.54 -14.52 -9.46
N VAL A 147 29.33 -13.72 -8.73
CA VAL A 147 30.70 -14.10 -8.32
C VAL A 147 30.68 -15.13 -7.19
N GLY A 148 29.75 -15.02 -6.24
CA GLY A 148 29.80 -15.83 -5.02
C GLY A 148 28.81 -16.97 -4.93
N HIS A 149 27.71 -16.94 -5.70
CA HIS A 149 26.69 -17.98 -5.63
C HIS A 149 26.22 -18.41 -7.02
N GLN A 150 25.78 -19.66 -7.14
CA GLN A 150 25.00 -20.10 -8.27
C GLN A 150 23.61 -19.44 -8.21
N ILE A 151 23.33 -18.56 -9.18
CA ILE A 151 22.07 -17.84 -9.30
C ILE A 151 21.08 -18.68 -10.10
N GLU A 152 19.92 -18.96 -9.51
CA GLU A 152 18.81 -19.54 -10.25
C GLU A 152 18.16 -18.47 -11.15
N LEU A 153 17.65 -18.85 -12.34
CA LEU A 153 17.05 -17.91 -13.29
C LEU A 153 16.00 -17.00 -12.61
N ASN A 154 15.13 -17.57 -11.77
CA ASN A 154 14.09 -16.83 -11.06
C ASN A 154 14.65 -15.80 -10.07
N GLU A 155 15.78 -16.10 -9.41
CA GLU A 155 16.44 -15.15 -8.51
C GLU A 155 16.94 -13.94 -9.30
N LEU A 156 17.54 -14.16 -10.49
CA LEU A 156 18.00 -13.09 -11.36
C LEU A 156 16.84 -12.19 -11.83
N GLU A 157 15.72 -12.79 -12.20
CA GLU A 157 14.52 -12.05 -12.62
C GLU A 157 13.93 -11.21 -11.48
N VAL A 158 14.02 -11.66 -10.22
CA VAL A 158 13.65 -10.83 -9.06
C VAL A 158 14.53 -9.58 -8.97
N TYR A 159 15.84 -9.69 -9.21
CA TYR A 159 16.70 -8.50 -9.29
C TYR A 159 16.30 -7.59 -10.45
N ARG A 160 15.90 -8.13 -11.61
CA ARG A 160 15.40 -7.32 -12.74
C ARG A 160 14.12 -6.55 -12.38
N ILE A 161 13.18 -7.18 -11.65
CA ILE A 161 11.99 -6.50 -11.13
C ILE A 161 12.40 -5.35 -10.18
N LEU A 162 13.28 -5.62 -9.21
CA LEU A 162 13.75 -4.60 -8.25
C LEU A 162 14.49 -3.46 -8.95
N ARG A 163 15.25 -3.77 -10.00
CA ARG A 163 15.91 -2.78 -10.85
C ARG A 163 14.90 -1.89 -11.58
N ALA A 164 13.85 -2.48 -12.16
CA ALA A 164 12.77 -1.72 -12.79
C ALA A 164 12.11 -0.77 -11.79
N GLU A 165 11.79 -1.26 -10.58
CA GLU A 165 11.28 -0.39 -9.51
C GLU A 165 12.22 0.78 -9.17
N ALA A 166 13.53 0.53 -9.12
CA ALA A 166 14.52 1.57 -8.88
C ALA A 166 14.52 2.63 -9.99
N MET A 167 14.49 2.20 -11.26
CA MET A 167 14.45 3.07 -12.44
C MET A 167 13.17 3.92 -12.49
N TRP A 168 12.05 3.37 -12.04
CA TRP A 168 10.82 4.13 -11.90
C TRP A 168 10.97 5.26 -10.89
N ARG A 169 11.48 4.95 -9.70
CA ARG A 169 11.61 5.93 -8.61
C ARG A 169 12.68 6.99 -8.86
N SER A 170 13.74 6.65 -9.60
CA SER A 170 14.78 7.62 -10.00
C SER A 170 14.30 8.62 -11.04
N GLY A 171 13.20 8.33 -11.75
CA GLY A 171 12.72 9.12 -12.87
C GLY A 171 13.54 8.94 -14.16
N GLU A 172 14.48 7.99 -14.20
CA GLU A 172 15.37 7.77 -15.36
C GLU A 172 14.59 7.37 -16.62
N SER A 173 13.57 6.52 -16.48
CA SER A 173 12.54 6.28 -17.52
C SER A 173 11.44 5.34 -16.99
N SER A 174 10.25 5.89 -16.78
CA SER A 174 9.05 5.12 -16.40
C SER A 174 8.67 4.09 -17.47
N GLU A 175 8.84 4.43 -18.75
CA GLU A 175 8.58 3.53 -19.88
C GLU A 175 9.52 2.31 -19.87
N LYS A 176 10.84 2.52 -19.71
CA LYS A 176 11.80 1.40 -19.64
C LYS A 176 11.50 0.48 -18.45
N SER A 177 11.16 1.06 -17.30
CA SER A 177 10.75 0.28 -16.12
C SER A 177 9.54 -0.60 -16.44
N LEU A 178 8.48 -0.04 -17.01
CA LEU A 178 7.26 -0.80 -17.35
C LEU A 178 7.54 -1.86 -18.42
N ASN A 179 8.40 -1.60 -19.40
CA ASN A 179 8.80 -2.58 -20.41
C ASN A 179 9.53 -3.78 -19.78
N ILE A 180 10.43 -3.55 -18.82
CA ILE A 180 11.08 -4.66 -18.09
C ILE A 180 10.03 -5.48 -17.33
N LEU A 181 9.11 -4.82 -16.62
CA LEU A 181 8.03 -5.50 -15.91
C LEU A 181 7.11 -6.27 -16.86
N TRP A 182 6.86 -5.74 -18.06
CA TRP A 182 6.06 -6.37 -19.11
C TRP A 182 6.67 -7.68 -19.58
N GLU A 183 7.95 -7.65 -19.95
CA GLU A 183 8.69 -8.81 -20.44
C GLU A 183 8.63 -9.94 -19.43
N ILE A 184 8.94 -9.62 -18.16
CA ILE A 184 8.91 -10.59 -17.07
C ILE A 184 7.49 -11.13 -16.85
N TYR A 185 6.47 -10.26 -16.91
CA TYR A 185 5.08 -10.67 -16.74
C TYR A 185 4.63 -11.67 -17.83
N LYS A 186 5.06 -11.44 -19.07
CA LYS A 186 4.77 -12.29 -20.23
C LYS A 186 5.51 -13.62 -20.14
N GLU A 187 6.82 -13.57 -19.93
CA GLU A 187 7.72 -14.72 -20.07
C GLU A 187 7.76 -15.61 -18.83
N GLN A 188 7.51 -15.06 -17.64
CA GLN A 188 7.68 -15.75 -16.36
C GLN A 188 6.38 -15.78 -15.54
N PRO A 189 5.45 -16.73 -15.81
CA PRO A 189 4.20 -16.87 -15.08
C PRO A 189 4.37 -16.97 -13.55
N ALA A 190 5.45 -17.62 -13.10
CA ALA A 190 5.78 -17.77 -11.68
C ALA A 190 6.05 -16.43 -10.97
N LEU A 191 6.45 -15.41 -11.72
CA LEU A 191 6.82 -14.09 -11.20
C LEU A 191 5.73 -13.03 -11.35
N ARG A 192 4.60 -13.34 -12.00
CA ARG A 192 3.48 -12.39 -12.16
C ARG A 192 2.99 -11.82 -10.83
N ARG A 193 3.00 -12.64 -9.76
CA ARG A 193 2.65 -12.18 -8.42
C ARG A 193 3.61 -11.09 -7.90
N TYR A 194 4.90 -11.23 -8.16
CA TYR A 194 5.89 -10.22 -7.80
C TYR A 194 5.66 -8.93 -8.59
N VAL A 195 5.45 -9.04 -9.89
CA VAL A 195 5.13 -7.89 -10.75
C VAL A 195 3.86 -7.16 -10.25
N ARG A 196 2.79 -7.87 -9.90
CA ARG A 196 1.58 -7.27 -9.30
C ARG A 196 1.89 -6.51 -8.01
N SER A 197 2.72 -7.09 -7.14
CA SER A 197 3.12 -6.46 -5.89
C SER A 197 3.91 -5.17 -6.14
N SER A 198 4.84 -5.20 -7.10
CA SER A 198 5.58 -4.01 -7.54
C SER A 198 4.64 -2.95 -8.09
N LEU A 199 3.75 -3.31 -9.02
CA LEU A 199 2.78 -2.39 -9.61
C LEU A 199 1.89 -1.74 -8.57
N ARG A 200 1.43 -2.48 -7.55
CA ARG A 200 0.62 -1.91 -6.45
C ARG A 200 1.33 -0.73 -5.78
N VAL A 201 2.64 -0.82 -5.60
CA VAL A 201 3.45 0.24 -4.98
C VAL A 201 3.66 1.39 -5.97
N LEU A 202 4.12 1.10 -7.18
CA LEU A 202 4.40 2.11 -8.21
C LEU A 202 3.15 2.95 -8.57
N ILE A 203 2.00 2.31 -8.70
CA ILE A 203 0.70 2.96 -8.94
C ILE A 203 0.36 3.91 -7.79
N SER A 204 0.55 3.48 -6.55
CA SER A 204 0.28 4.32 -5.39
C SER A 204 1.17 5.56 -5.37
N GLU A 205 2.45 5.41 -5.75
CA GLU A 205 3.40 6.52 -5.82
C GLU A 205 3.04 7.50 -6.93
N VAL A 206 2.67 7.02 -8.13
CA VAL A 206 2.34 7.92 -9.25
C VAL A 206 1.07 8.73 -9.03
N VAL A 207 0.02 8.12 -8.46
CA VAL A 207 -1.20 8.86 -8.11
C VAL A 207 -0.92 9.93 -7.05
N LEU A 208 -0.05 9.64 -6.07
CA LEU A 208 0.30 10.61 -5.02
C LEU A 208 1.22 11.73 -5.53
N ASN A 209 2.21 11.40 -6.36
CA ASN A 209 3.24 12.33 -6.82
C ASN A 209 2.86 13.11 -8.09
N ARG A 210 1.65 12.90 -8.64
CA ARG A 210 1.02 13.68 -9.72
C ARG A 210 1.81 13.78 -11.04
N GLY A 211 2.57 12.75 -11.40
CA GLY A 211 3.19 12.69 -12.73
C GLY A 211 2.16 12.29 -13.79
N GLU A 212 1.49 13.25 -14.43
CA GLU A 212 0.41 12.98 -15.42
C GLU A 212 0.85 12.04 -16.54
N ALA A 213 2.04 12.26 -17.11
CA ALA A 213 2.61 11.36 -18.12
C ALA A 213 2.82 9.94 -17.58
N SER A 214 3.35 9.80 -16.37
CA SER A 214 3.55 8.51 -15.71
C SER A 214 2.22 7.82 -15.35
N LEU A 215 1.17 8.60 -15.04
CA LEU A 215 -0.17 8.11 -14.78
C LEU A 215 -0.81 7.52 -16.04
N ILE A 216 -0.67 8.19 -17.18
CA ILE A 216 -1.13 7.69 -18.48
C ILE A 216 -0.37 6.42 -18.85
N GLN A 217 0.95 6.39 -18.68
CA GLN A 217 1.76 5.19 -18.93
C GLN A 217 1.35 4.02 -18.03
N ALA A 218 1.14 4.27 -16.74
CA ALA A 218 0.65 3.28 -15.80
C ALA A 218 -0.74 2.75 -16.20
N LYS A 219 -1.68 3.64 -16.59
CA LYS A 219 -3.01 3.27 -17.11
C LYS A 219 -2.89 2.32 -18.30
N ASN A 220 -2.13 2.72 -19.32
CA ASN A 220 -1.96 1.93 -20.54
C ASN A 220 -1.36 0.56 -20.23
N PHE A 221 -0.39 0.51 -19.31
CA PHE A 221 0.24 -0.73 -18.89
C PHE A 221 -0.72 -1.68 -18.17
N VAL A 222 -1.52 -1.19 -17.22
CA VAL A 222 -2.49 -2.04 -16.52
C VAL A 222 -3.63 -2.48 -17.44
N LEU A 223 -4.02 -1.66 -18.43
CA LEU A 223 -4.98 -2.05 -19.47
C LEU A 223 -4.42 -3.13 -20.41
N GLN A 224 -3.13 -3.07 -20.72
CA GLN A 224 -2.44 -4.09 -21.50
C GLN A 224 -2.45 -5.45 -20.76
N ILE A 225 -2.18 -5.44 -19.44
CA ILE A 225 -2.26 -6.65 -18.60
C ILE A 225 -3.71 -7.17 -18.48
N ALA A 226 -4.70 -6.27 -18.43
CA ALA A 226 -6.11 -6.63 -18.35
C ALA A 226 -6.70 -7.16 -19.67
N SER A 227 -5.96 -7.05 -20.77
CA SER A 227 -6.40 -7.49 -22.10
C SER A 227 -6.01 -8.95 -22.37
N PRO A 228 -6.66 -9.63 -23.34
CA PRO A 228 -6.26 -10.95 -23.78
C PRO A 228 -4.78 -10.96 -24.21
N PRO A 229 -4.02 -12.04 -23.92
CA PRO A 229 -4.46 -13.31 -23.36
C PRO A 229 -4.43 -13.41 -21.82
N TYR A 230 -4.06 -12.34 -21.11
CA TYR A 230 -3.78 -12.43 -19.67
C TYR A 230 -5.02 -12.23 -18.81
N GLU A 231 -5.91 -11.32 -19.22
CA GLU A 231 -7.16 -11.00 -18.54
C GLU A 231 -6.99 -10.77 -17.03
N ASP A 232 -5.86 -10.17 -16.64
CA ASP A 232 -5.55 -9.92 -15.23
C ASP A 232 -5.96 -8.51 -14.84
N TYR A 233 -7.14 -8.41 -14.22
CA TYR A 233 -7.74 -7.16 -13.78
C TYR A 233 -7.24 -6.71 -12.39
N LEU A 234 -6.36 -7.46 -11.72
CA LEU A 234 -5.89 -7.07 -10.38
C LEU A 234 -5.11 -5.74 -10.41
N PRO A 235 -4.09 -5.55 -11.27
CA PRO A 235 -3.38 -4.26 -11.36
C PRO A 235 -4.32 -3.10 -11.71
N LEU A 236 -5.27 -3.33 -12.63
CA LEU A 236 -6.25 -2.32 -13.03
C LEU A 236 -7.16 -1.92 -11.87
N SER A 237 -7.61 -2.87 -11.05
CA SER A 237 -8.41 -2.59 -9.85
C SER A 237 -7.65 -1.76 -8.82
N TYR A 238 -6.34 -1.97 -8.67
CA TYR A 238 -5.49 -1.15 -7.80
C TYR A 238 -5.35 0.28 -8.33
N PHE A 239 -5.13 0.41 -9.63
CA PHE A 239 -5.05 1.70 -10.30
C PHE A 239 -6.34 2.52 -10.11
N TRP A 240 -7.48 1.90 -10.43
CA TRP A 240 -8.79 2.52 -10.24
C TRP A 240 -9.03 2.92 -8.78
N ALA A 241 -8.74 2.03 -7.83
CA ALA A 241 -8.96 2.30 -6.40
C ALA A 241 -8.12 3.49 -5.91
N ARG A 242 -6.87 3.61 -6.36
CA ARG A 242 -6.01 4.75 -6.02
C ARG A 242 -6.52 6.05 -6.62
N CYS A 243 -7.00 6.01 -7.87
CA CYS A 243 -7.61 7.17 -8.51
C CYS A 243 -8.86 7.65 -7.78
N ILE A 244 -9.77 6.75 -7.36
CA ILE A 244 -10.98 7.11 -6.57
C ILE A 244 -10.63 7.79 -5.23
N LEU A 245 -9.57 7.32 -4.57
CA LEU A 245 -9.09 7.80 -3.27
C LEU A 245 -8.20 9.05 -3.37
N SER A 246 -7.83 9.47 -4.58
CA SER A 246 -7.03 10.68 -4.79
C SER A 246 -7.79 11.93 -4.35
N ASP A 247 -7.09 13.01 -4.06
CA ASP A 247 -7.67 14.33 -3.83
C ASP A 247 -7.78 15.15 -5.14
N CYS A 248 -7.26 14.62 -6.26
CA CYS A 248 -7.25 15.28 -7.56
C CYS A 248 -8.48 14.92 -8.39
N TYR A 249 -9.15 15.94 -8.94
CA TYR A 249 -10.32 15.75 -9.82
C TYR A 249 -9.98 15.00 -11.13
N ALA A 250 -8.81 15.26 -11.71
CA ALA A 250 -8.37 14.58 -12.93
C ALA A 250 -8.28 13.06 -12.74
N ASP A 251 -7.76 12.62 -11.59
CA ASP A 251 -7.70 11.19 -11.25
C ASP A 251 -9.11 10.59 -11.08
N HIS A 252 -10.06 11.36 -10.53
CA HIS A 252 -11.46 10.92 -10.43
C HIS A 252 -12.10 10.71 -11.80
N GLN A 253 -11.84 11.62 -12.74
CA GLN A 253 -12.30 11.47 -14.12
C GLN A 253 -11.67 10.23 -14.77
N LEU A 254 -10.36 10.02 -14.55
CA LEU A 254 -9.67 8.84 -15.06
C LEU A 254 -10.27 7.53 -14.51
N ALA A 255 -10.64 7.50 -13.22
CA ALA A 255 -11.31 6.35 -12.63
C ALA A 255 -12.70 6.10 -13.23
N ALA A 256 -13.46 7.16 -13.50
CA ALA A 256 -14.77 7.08 -14.12
C ALA A 256 -14.69 6.59 -15.58
N GLU A 257 -13.75 7.13 -16.36
CA GLU A 257 -13.46 6.68 -17.73
C GLU A 257 -13.08 5.20 -17.76
N LEU A 258 -12.21 4.75 -16.85
CA LEU A 258 -11.81 3.35 -16.75
C LEU A 258 -12.99 2.43 -16.42
N ALA A 259 -13.88 2.87 -15.53
CA ALA A 259 -15.08 2.12 -15.20
C ALA A 259 -16.01 1.99 -16.41
N GLU A 260 -16.19 3.06 -17.17
CA GLU A 260 -17.02 3.07 -18.39
C GLU A 260 -16.42 2.18 -19.49
N GLU A 261 -15.11 2.30 -19.74
CA GLU A 261 -14.39 1.49 -20.75
C GLU A 261 -14.46 -0.01 -20.44
N CYS A 262 -14.46 -0.37 -19.16
CA CYS A 262 -14.47 -1.76 -18.70
C CYS A 262 -15.85 -2.26 -18.23
N LYS A 263 -16.93 -1.50 -18.46
CA LYS A 263 -18.24 -1.78 -17.84
C LYS A 263 -18.84 -3.14 -18.20
N GLU A 264 -18.56 -3.64 -19.41
CA GLU A 264 -19.07 -4.94 -19.88
C GLU A 264 -18.20 -6.12 -19.43
N ARG A 265 -17.06 -5.86 -18.76
CA ARG A 265 -16.08 -6.88 -18.38
C ARG A 265 -16.38 -7.40 -16.98
N GLU A 266 -17.02 -8.56 -16.87
CA GLU A 266 -17.38 -9.17 -15.58
C GLU A 266 -16.17 -9.45 -14.66
N LEU A 267 -15.01 -9.80 -15.23
CA LEU A 267 -13.78 -9.99 -14.44
C LEU A 267 -13.29 -8.68 -13.80
N PHE A 268 -13.50 -7.54 -14.48
CA PHE A 268 -13.21 -6.23 -13.91
C PHE A 268 -14.14 -5.92 -12.73
N LYS A 269 -15.46 -6.12 -12.88
CA LYS A 269 -16.43 -5.95 -11.78
C LYS A 269 -16.07 -6.80 -10.57
N ARG A 270 -15.70 -8.07 -10.76
CA ARG A 270 -15.23 -8.94 -9.67
C ARG A 270 -13.97 -8.40 -9.00
N ALA A 271 -13.01 -7.91 -9.78
CA ALA A 271 -11.79 -7.32 -9.25
C ALA A 271 -12.09 -6.07 -8.41
N LEU A 272 -13.00 -5.19 -8.86
CA LEU A 272 -13.47 -4.04 -8.08
C LEU A 272 -14.15 -4.46 -6.77
N GLY A 273 -15.07 -5.43 -6.84
CA GLY A 273 -15.77 -5.95 -5.67
C GLY A 273 -14.83 -6.51 -4.61
N SER A 274 -13.71 -7.13 -5.01
CA SER A 274 -12.70 -7.62 -4.07
C SER A 274 -11.99 -6.51 -3.27
N ARG A 275 -11.99 -5.27 -3.78
CA ARG A 275 -11.30 -4.11 -3.18
C ARG A 275 -12.19 -3.24 -2.33
N ILE A 276 -13.50 -3.39 -2.44
CA ILE A 276 -14.49 -2.48 -1.84
C ILE A 276 -14.25 -2.20 -0.36
N HIS A 277 -14.00 -3.26 0.43
CA HIS A 277 -13.77 -3.16 1.87
C HIS A 277 -12.56 -2.27 2.20
N SER A 278 -11.47 -2.45 1.45
CA SER A 278 -10.24 -1.68 1.64
C SER A 278 -10.41 -0.21 1.26
N VAL A 279 -11.12 0.06 0.14
CA VAL A 279 -11.36 1.42 -0.36
C VAL A 279 -12.28 2.19 0.58
N ILE A 280 -13.41 1.59 0.98
CA ILE A 280 -14.34 2.20 1.96
C ILE A 280 -13.62 2.46 3.28
N GLY A 281 -12.87 1.47 3.78
CA GLY A 281 -12.14 1.59 5.03
C GLY A 281 -11.13 2.75 5.01
N GLU A 282 -10.37 2.88 3.93
CA GLU A 282 -9.41 3.98 3.74
C GLU A 282 -10.13 5.34 3.66
N ALA A 283 -11.14 5.47 2.80
CA ALA A 283 -11.91 6.71 2.63
C ALA A 283 -12.59 7.19 3.92
N LEU A 284 -13.32 6.31 4.61
CA LEU A 284 -14.01 6.65 5.87
C LEU A 284 -13.02 6.99 6.99
N SER A 285 -11.87 6.31 7.05
CA SER A 285 -10.83 6.63 8.04
C SER A 285 -10.22 8.03 7.85
N ARG A 286 -10.29 8.55 6.62
CA ARG A 286 -9.84 9.91 6.24
C ARG A 286 -10.99 10.92 6.18
N HIS A 287 -12.21 10.53 6.58
CA HIS A 287 -13.41 11.37 6.47
C HIS A 287 -13.72 11.84 5.03
N GLN A 288 -13.27 11.10 4.01
CA GLN A 288 -13.48 11.42 2.58
C GLN A 288 -14.86 10.91 2.11
N ILE A 289 -15.94 11.58 2.51
CA ILE A 289 -17.31 11.18 2.15
C ILE A 289 -17.57 11.30 0.64
N ASP A 290 -16.94 12.27 -0.02
CA ASP A 290 -17.06 12.41 -1.47
C ASP A 290 -16.51 11.19 -2.23
N ALA A 291 -15.47 10.54 -1.70
CA ALA A 291 -14.95 9.29 -2.28
C ALA A 291 -15.97 8.14 -2.14
N ILE A 292 -16.72 8.11 -1.03
CA ILE A 292 -17.80 7.14 -0.81
C ILE A 292 -18.96 7.37 -1.78
N HIS A 293 -19.33 8.63 -2.02
CA HIS A 293 -20.37 8.96 -3.01
C HIS A 293 -19.94 8.59 -4.43
N ARG A 294 -18.70 8.91 -4.84
CA ARG A 294 -18.15 8.49 -6.15
C ARG A 294 -18.14 6.97 -6.29
N LEU A 295 -17.78 6.26 -5.23
CA LEU A 295 -17.76 4.80 -5.18
C LEU A 295 -19.18 4.23 -5.40
N LEU A 296 -20.17 4.77 -4.70
CA LEU A 296 -21.57 4.39 -4.85
C LEU A 296 -22.08 4.66 -6.27
N GLU A 297 -21.83 5.86 -6.81
CA GLU A 297 -22.21 6.23 -8.17
C GLU A 297 -21.60 5.27 -9.20
N THR A 298 -20.32 4.92 -9.04
CA THR A 298 -19.66 3.97 -9.93
C THR A 298 -20.29 2.59 -9.87
N PHE A 299 -20.58 2.06 -8.68
CA PHE A 299 -21.20 0.75 -8.56
C PHE A 299 -22.65 0.69 -9.04
N LEU A 300 -23.41 1.78 -8.89
CA LEU A 300 -24.74 1.89 -9.48
C LEU A 300 -24.67 1.89 -11.01
N LYS A 301 -23.74 2.64 -11.61
CA LYS A 301 -23.52 2.65 -13.06
C LYS A 301 -23.10 1.27 -13.62
N LEU A 302 -22.36 0.50 -12.83
CA LEU A 302 -21.92 -0.85 -13.19
C LEU A 302 -22.94 -1.96 -12.84
N SER A 303 -24.11 -1.60 -12.31
CA SER A 303 -25.15 -2.53 -11.84
C SER A 303 -24.62 -3.54 -10.80
N MET A 304 -23.81 -3.08 -9.86
CA MET A 304 -23.18 -3.90 -8.81
C MET A 304 -23.92 -3.75 -7.47
N ASP A 305 -25.17 -4.20 -7.40
CA ASP A 305 -26.09 -3.95 -6.27
C ASP A 305 -25.53 -4.39 -4.91
N ASN A 306 -24.89 -5.57 -4.84
CA ASN A 306 -24.24 -6.06 -3.62
C ASN A 306 -23.14 -5.11 -3.11
N CYS A 307 -22.41 -4.49 -4.04
CA CYS A 307 -21.37 -3.52 -3.71
C CYS A 307 -22.01 -2.19 -3.27
N SER A 308 -23.02 -1.70 -3.98
CA SER A 308 -23.78 -0.51 -3.62
C SER A 308 -24.41 -0.62 -2.22
N GLN A 309 -25.03 -1.76 -1.91
CA GLN A 309 -25.57 -2.06 -0.58
C GLN A 309 -24.47 -2.01 0.47
N HIS A 310 -23.32 -2.67 0.24
CA HIS A 310 -22.22 -2.65 1.19
C HIS A 310 -21.65 -1.25 1.44
N VAL A 311 -21.57 -0.39 0.41
CA VAL A 311 -21.17 1.02 0.56
C VAL A 311 -22.13 1.77 1.49
N LEU A 312 -23.44 1.64 1.23
CA LEU A 312 -24.48 2.31 2.00
C LEU A 312 -24.52 1.84 3.45
N GLU A 313 -24.38 0.54 3.68
CA GLU A 313 -24.27 -0.02 5.03
C GLU A 313 -23.08 0.57 5.81
N LYS A 314 -21.91 0.68 5.18
CA LYS A 314 -20.72 1.23 5.84
C LYS A 314 -20.83 2.73 6.06
N LEU A 315 -21.47 3.45 5.14
CA LEU A 315 -21.77 4.86 5.30
C LEU A 315 -22.75 5.07 6.46
N PHE A 316 -23.79 4.25 6.58
CA PHE A 316 -24.71 4.26 7.73
C PHE A 316 -23.95 4.03 9.03
N ASP A 317 -23.17 2.94 9.12
CA ASP A 317 -22.39 2.61 10.32
C ASP A 317 -21.52 3.81 10.75
N TYR A 318 -20.88 4.47 9.77
CA TYR A 318 -20.05 5.63 10.01
C TYR A 318 -20.85 6.87 10.47
N LYS A 319 -21.98 7.18 9.83
CA LYS A 319 -22.86 8.30 10.22
C LYS A 319 -23.46 8.08 11.61
N TYR A 320 -23.84 6.85 11.93
CA TYR A 320 -24.32 6.44 13.24
C TYR A 320 -23.26 6.66 14.32
N LEU A 321 -22.00 6.28 14.04
CA LEU A 321 -20.88 6.53 14.95
C LEU A 321 -20.61 8.02 15.19
N LEU A 322 -20.99 8.89 14.25
CA LEU A 322 -20.94 10.35 14.40
C LEU A 322 -22.20 10.95 15.05
N ALA A 323 -23.18 10.12 15.42
CA ALA A 323 -24.51 10.54 15.88
C ALA A 323 -25.26 11.47 14.89
N ASP A 324 -24.94 11.35 13.59
CA ASP A 324 -25.55 12.09 12.49
C ASP A 324 -26.87 11.42 12.07
N VAL A 325 -27.94 11.69 12.81
CA VAL A 325 -29.29 11.16 12.53
C VAL A 325 -29.77 11.52 11.13
N GLU A 326 -29.57 12.77 10.70
CA GLU A 326 -30.00 13.22 9.37
C GLU A 326 -29.23 12.46 8.28
N GLY A 327 -27.93 12.25 8.47
CA GLY A 327 -27.12 11.42 7.59
C GLY A 327 -27.58 9.94 7.56
N CYS A 328 -27.93 9.37 8.71
CA CYS A 328 -28.49 8.01 8.78
C CYS A 328 -29.84 7.91 8.05
N ASP A 329 -30.71 8.89 8.23
CA ASP A 329 -32.01 8.95 7.56
C ASP A 329 -31.86 9.04 6.04
N ALA A 330 -30.98 9.92 5.57
CA ALA A 330 -30.69 10.04 4.14
C ALA A 330 -30.16 8.73 3.53
N VAL A 331 -29.37 7.96 4.28
CA VAL A 331 -28.89 6.65 3.81
C VAL A 331 -30.05 5.64 3.74
N LEU A 332 -30.95 5.60 4.73
CA LEU A 332 -32.12 4.71 4.70
C LEU A 332 -33.09 5.06 3.56
N GLU A 333 -33.30 6.35 3.31
CA GLU A 333 -34.09 6.84 2.17
C GLU A 333 -33.47 6.43 0.84
N ALA A 334 -32.15 6.61 0.68
CA ALA A 334 -31.43 6.18 -0.51
C ALA A 334 -31.54 4.67 -0.75
N CYS A 335 -31.37 3.86 0.29
CA CYS A 335 -31.55 2.41 0.17
C CYS A 335 -32.97 2.03 -0.22
N SER A 336 -33.98 2.69 0.36
CA SER A 336 -35.39 2.45 0.01
C SER A 336 -35.67 2.82 -1.45
N ALA A 337 -35.13 3.94 -1.93
CA ALA A 337 -35.25 4.38 -3.32
C ALA A 337 -34.58 3.42 -4.31
N LEU A 338 -33.48 2.78 -3.90
CA LEU A 338 -32.74 1.80 -4.70
C LEU A 338 -33.27 0.36 -4.54
N GLY A 339 -34.28 0.12 -3.70
CA GLY A 339 -34.78 -1.23 -3.42
C GLY A 339 -33.78 -2.11 -2.63
N LEU A 340 -32.84 -1.51 -1.91
CA LEU A 340 -31.82 -2.19 -1.11
C LEU A 340 -32.25 -2.29 0.36
N ASP A 341 -32.04 -3.44 1.00
CA ASP A 341 -32.32 -3.60 2.44
C ASP A 341 -31.09 -3.27 3.30
N VAL A 342 -31.24 -2.30 4.20
CA VAL A 342 -30.18 -1.90 5.17
C VAL A 342 -30.18 -2.81 6.41
N GLY A 343 -31.11 -3.76 6.47
CA GLY A 343 -31.30 -4.69 7.57
C GLY A 343 -32.08 -4.05 8.72
N TYR A 344 -32.94 -4.86 9.35
CA TYR A 344 -33.78 -4.45 10.47
C TYR A 344 -32.98 -3.88 11.67
N THR A 345 -31.80 -4.44 11.93
CA THR A 345 -30.94 -4.06 13.07
C THR A 345 -30.55 -2.58 13.03
N ARG A 346 -30.16 -2.06 11.86
CA ARG A 346 -29.72 -0.67 11.70
C ARG A 346 -30.86 0.34 11.86
N ARG A 347 -32.06 -0.01 11.36
CA ARG A 347 -33.28 0.78 11.59
C ARG A 347 -33.59 0.92 13.08
N LYS A 348 -33.52 -0.19 13.83
CA LYS A 348 -33.70 -0.20 15.29
C LYS A 348 -32.62 0.57 16.04
N GLU A 349 -31.38 0.57 15.56
CA GLU A 349 -30.30 1.37 16.14
C GLU A 349 -30.56 2.87 15.98
N LEU A 350 -31.06 3.30 14.81
CA LEU A 350 -31.41 4.70 14.58
C LEU A 350 -32.54 5.20 15.49
N GLU A 351 -33.56 4.37 15.73
CA GLU A 351 -34.62 4.68 16.70
C GLU A 351 -34.06 4.92 18.10
N LYS A 352 -33.11 4.10 18.55
CA LYS A 352 -32.42 4.30 19.83
C LYS A 352 -31.61 5.60 19.84
N LEU A 353 -30.93 5.92 18.75
CA LEU A 353 -30.17 7.17 18.63
C LEU A 353 -31.09 8.40 18.71
N ARG A 354 -32.25 8.35 18.04
CA ARG A 354 -33.29 9.40 18.10
C ARG A 354 -33.82 9.57 19.52
N ALA A 355 -34.10 8.48 20.22
CA ALA A 355 -34.54 8.52 21.62
C ALA A 355 -33.47 9.10 22.57
N ASN A 356 -32.18 8.80 22.32
CA ASN A 356 -31.06 9.21 23.18
C ASN A 356 -30.54 10.63 22.92
N LYS A 357 -30.88 11.29 21.80
CA LYS A 357 -30.53 12.72 21.57
C LYS A 357 -31.13 13.67 22.63
N SER A 358 -32.10 13.19 23.41
CA SER A 358 -32.64 13.86 24.61
C SER A 358 -31.65 13.93 25.79
N SER A 359 -30.60 13.10 25.84
CA SER A 359 -29.68 13.03 26.99
C SER A 359 -28.25 12.61 26.61
N LYS A 360 -27.31 13.57 26.63
CA LYS A 360 -25.87 13.38 26.91
C LYS A 360 -24.93 12.76 25.84
N PHE A 361 -25.08 13.04 24.54
CA PHE A 361 -24.05 12.68 23.53
C PHE A 361 -23.10 13.82 23.11
N SER A 362 -23.30 15.04 23.62
CA SER A 362 -22.57 16.26 23.23
C SER A 362 -21.08 16.32 23.66
N PHE A 363 -20.63 15.50 24.61
CA PHE A 363 -19.35 15.76 25.30
C PHE A 363 -18.10 15.19 24.62
N TYR A 364 -18.22 14.14 23.78
CA TYR A 364 -17.06 13.52 23.13
C TYR A 364 -16.61 14.22 21.82
N HIS A 365 -17.49 15.02 21.20
CA HIS A 365 -17.25 15.56 19.85
C HIS A 365 -16.75 17.01 19.83
N GLN A 366 -17.03 17.82 20.86
CA GLN A 366 -16.57 19.21 20.91
C GLN A 366 -15.02 19.32 20.93
N LYS A 367 -14.33 18.29 21.44
CA LYS A 367 -12.86 18.26 21.54
C LYS A 367 -12.14 17.84 20.25
N LYS A 368 -12.84 17.19 19.29
CA LYS A 368 -12.27 16.82 17.98
C LYS A 368 -12.54 17.88 16.91
N GLU A 369 -13.71 18.51 16.92
CA GLU A 369 -14.02 19.62 15.99
C GLU A 369 -13.14 20.85 16.25
N GLN A 370 -12.78 21.15 17.50
CA GLN A 370 -11.85 22.24 17.81
C GLN A 370 -10.42 21.98 17.29
N LYS A 371 -10.02 20.72 17.14
CA LYS A 371 -8.74 20.32 16.52
C LYS A 371 -8.81 20.27 14.98
N GLN A 372 -10.01 20.33 14.41
CA GLN A 372 -10.26 20.28 12.95
C GLN A 372 -10.49 21.68 12.37
N LYS A 373 -11.03 22.62 13.14
CA LYS A 373 -11.15 24.04 12.74
C LYS A 373 -9.79 24.77 12.65
N SER A 374 -8.73 24.22 13.24
CA SER A 374 -7.36 24.74 13.03
C SER A 374 -6.78 24.33 11.68
N ASP A 375 -7.24 23.23 11.08
CA ASP A 375 -6.61 22.60 9.91
C ASP A 375 -7.44 22.80 8.62
N LEU A 376 -8.70 23.22 8.73
CA LEU A 376 -9.60 23.54 7.61
C LEU A 376 -9.97 25.04 7.58
N LYS A 377 -8.97 25.91 7.47
CA LYS A 377 -9.16 27.17 6.74
C LYS A 377 -8.84 26.87 5.28
N TYR A 378 -9.80 27.11 4.40
CA TYR A 378 -9.82 26.97 2.93
C TYR A 378 -10.70 25.84 2.38
N LYS A 379 -11.52 26.27 1.40
CA LYS A 379 -12.50 25.57 0.54
C LYS A 379 -13.91 25.40 1.11
N GLN A 380 -14.72 26.44 0.89
CA GLN A 380 -16.17 26.25 0.71
C GLN A 380 -16.39 25.44 -0.58
N VAL A 381 -17.17 24.36 -0.49
CA VAL A 381 -17.57 23.54 -1.64
C VAL A 381 -19.07 23.77 -1.91
N PRO A 382 -19.52 23.88 -3.18
CA PRO A 382 -20.92 24.10 -3.50
C PRO A 382 -21.79 22.87 -3.19
N LYS A 383 -23.04 23.10 -2.83
CA LYS A 383 -24.07 22.06 -2.67
C LYS A 383 -24.43 21.47 -4.05
N PHE A 384 -24.11 20.19 -4.28
CA PHE A 384 -24.61 19.46 -5.44
C PHE A 384 -25.98 18.82 -5.14
N LYS A 385 -26.90 18.90 -6.11
CA LYS A 385 -28.12 18.10 -6.16
C LYS A 385 -27.87 16.93 -7.12
N LEU A 386 -28.11 15.70 -6.67
CA LEU A 386 -28.19 14.54 -7.55
C LEU A 386 -29.39 14.70 -8.49
N LYS A 387 -29.16 14.65 -9.79
CA LYS A 387 -30.21 14.36 -10.77
C LYS A 387 -30.13 12.87 -11.05
N LEU A 388 -31.21 12.17 -10.72
CA LEU A 388 -31.47 10.78 -11.11
C LEU A 388 -31.65 10.68 -12.63
#